data_AF-A0A534T1T1-F1
#
_entry.id   AF-A0A534T1T1-F1
#
_cell.length_a   1.000
_cell.length_b   1.000
_cell.length_c   1.000
_cell.angle_alpha   90.00
_cell.angle_beta   90.00
_cell.angle_gamma   90.00
#
_symmetry.space_group_name_H-M   'P 1'
#
loop_
_entity.id
_entity.type
_entity.pdbx_description
1 polymer ?
#
loop_
_entity_poly.entity_id
_entity_poly.type
_entity_poly.pdbx_seq_one_letter_code
_entity_poly.pdbx_strand_id
1 'polypeptide(L)'
;MLLETSPTEVGGGKQQARLVSRVRSLRSTLEGARSAHGRRAASKLSRAKKLLRGFVAAVQRGQRAGTIHGPVAERLLAQAERAQSDLAPLRPSRALSPRA
;
A
#
# COMPACT_ATOMS: atom_id res chain seq x y z
N MET A 1 11.82 -1.58 8.69
CA MET A 1 11.16 -2.76 9.30
C MET A 1 9.96 -3.22 8.50
N LEU A 2 9.90 -4.50 8.09
CA LEU A 2 8.64 -5.19 7.77
C LEU A 2 7.90 -5.38 9.10
N LEU A 3 6.56 -5.29 9.13
CA LEU A 3 5.85 -5.65 10.36
C LEU A 3 6.20 -7.09 10.71
N GLU A 4 6.70 -7.31 11.93
CA GLU A 4 6.62 -8.61 12.55
C GLU A 4 5.16 -8.85 12.93
N THR A 5 4.42 -9.46 12.01
CA THR A 5 3.09 -10.03 12.29
C THR A 5 3.27 -11.51 12.49
N SER A 6 2.87 -12.03 13.65
CA SER A 6 2.85 -13.47 13.94
C SER A 6 1.74 -14.17 13.13
N PRO A 7 1.91 -15.45 12.73
CA PRO A 7 0.84 -16.24 12.12
C PRO A 7 -0.46 -16.26 12.93
N THR A 8 -0.36 -16.28 14.27
CA THR A 8 -1.52 -16.32 15.18
C THR A 8 -2.32 -15.03 15.16
N GLU A 9 -1.72 -13.91 14.78
CA GLU A 9 -2.36 -12.61 14.75
C GLU A 9 -3.10 -12.32 13.44
N VAL A 10 -2.91 -13.15 12.41
CA VAL A 10 -3.44 -12.90 11.04
C VAL A 10 -4.07 -14.13 10.40
N GLY A 11 -4.70 -15.01 11.19
CA GLY A 11 -5.47 -16.14 10.65
C GLY A 11 -4.61 -17.25 10.05
N GLY A 12 -3.36 -17.40 10.52
CA GLY A 12 -2.43 -18.48 10.18
C GLY A 12 -1.34 -18.10 9.19
N GLY A 13 -0.35 -18.99 9.04
CA GLY A 13 0.88 -18.73 8.27
C GLY A 13 0.65 -18.43 6.79
N LYS A 14 -0.37 -19.02 6.16
CA LYS A 14 -0.72 -18.74 4.76
C LYS A 14 -1.22 -17.30 4.56
N GLN A 15 -2.03 -16.79 5.49
CA GLN A 15 -2.50 -15.42 5.45
C GLN A 15 -1.39 -14.42 5.79
N GLN A 16 -0.55 -14.75 6.76
CA GLN A 16 0.66 -14.00 7.08
C GLN A 16 1.57 -13.84 5.85
N ALA A 17 1.90 -14.93 5.15
CA ALA A 17 2.73 -14.89 3.95
C ALA A 17 2.11 -14.03 2.83
N ARG A 18 0.79 -14.13 2.64
CA ARG A 18 0.05 -13.28 1.68
C ARG A 18 0.11 -11.81 2.07
N LEU A 19 -0.05 -11.50 3.36
CA LEU A 19 0.01 -10.14 3.88
C LEU A 19 1.41 -9.56 3.68
N VAL A 20 2.46 -10.29 4.07
CA VAL A 20 3.86 -9.92 3.87
C VAL A 20 4.16 -9.65 2.40
N SER A 21 3.72 -10.54 1.50
CA SER A 21 3.91 -10.37 0.06
C SER A 21 3.20 -9.11 -0.46
N ARG A 22 1.97 -8.83 -0.01
CA ARG A 22 1.25 -7.60 -0.35
C ARG A 22 1.98 -6.35 0.13
N VAL A 23 2.48 -6.37 1.37
CA VAL A 23 3.25 -5.25 1.94
C VAL A 23 4.54 -5.02 1.14
N ARG A 24 5.27 -6.08 0.78
CA ARG A 24 6.48 -5.97 -0.06
C ARG A 24 6.17 -5.41 -1.44
N SER A 25 5.14 -5.94 -2.11
CA SER A 25 4.73 -5.48 -3.44
C SER A 25 4.29 -4.02 -3.43
N LEU A 26 3.55 -3.62 -2.40
CA LEU A 26 3.14 -2.23 -2.19
C LEU A 26 4.36 -1.33 -2.03
N ARG A 27 5.30 -1.65 -1.13
CA ARG A 27 6.54 -0.87 -0.95
C ARG A 27 7.35 -0.73 -2.23
N SER A 28 7.56 -1.83 -2.96
CA SER A 28 8.29 -1.80 -4.23
C SER A 28 7.60 -0.90 -5.27
N THR A 29 6.26 -0.92 -5.32
CA THR A 29 5.49 -0.06 -6.21
C THR A 29 5.57 1.42 -5.79
N LEU A 30 5.56 1.70 -4.48
CA LEU A 30 5.72 3.06 -3.93
C LEU A 30 7.09 3.63 -4.28
N GLU A 31 8.17 2.89 -4.02
CA GLU A 31 9.53 3.27 -4.40
C GLU A 31 9.64 3.48 -5.92
N GLY A 32 9.11 2.54 -6.70
CA GLY A 32 9.09 2.66 -8.14
C GLY A 32 8.30 3.86 -8.67
N ALA A 33 7.31 4.37 -7.92
CA ALA A 33 6.55 5.58 -8.23
C ALA A 33 7.31 6.85 -7.83
N ARG A 34 8.05 6.83 -6.72
CA ARG A 34 8.94 7.93 -6.28
C ARG A 34 10.04 8.23 -7.28
N SER A 35 10.66 7.18 -7.84
CA SER A 35 11.76 7.32 -8.81
C SER A 35 11.31 7.50 -10.26
N ALA A 36 10.01 7.60 -10.54
CA ALA A 36 9.50 7.69 -11.91
C ALA A 36 9.22 9.14 -12.31
N HIS A 37 9.46 9.45 -13.59
CA HIS A 37 9.19 10.76 -14.18
C HIS A 37 8.18 10.68 -15.33
N GLY A 38 7.52 11.81 -15.63
CA GLY A 38 6.60 11.96 -16.76
C GLY A 38 5.37 11.04 -16.72
N ARG A 39 4.86 10.63 -17.89
CA ARG A 39 3.67 9.76 -18.02
C ARG A 39 3.78 8.44 -17.25
N ARG A 40 4.99 7.88 -17.13
CA ARG A 40 5.24 6.62 -16.39
C ARG A 40 5.06 6.80 -14.88
N ALA A 41 5.35 7.99 -14.35
CA ALA A 41 5.12 8.34 -12.95
C ALA A 41 3.61 8.35 -12.63
N ALA A 42 2.80 8.97 -13.48
CA ALA A 42 1.35 9.04 -13.31
C ALA A 42 0.71 7.64 -13.26
N SER A 43 1.08 6.75 -14.20
CA SER A 43 0.56 5.38 -14.24
C SER A 43 1.00 4.55 -13.02
N LYS A 44 2.27 4.67 -12.61
CA LYS A 44 2.77 3.98 -11.41
C LYS A 44 2.13 4.50 -10.13
N LEU A 45 1.93 5.82 -10.01
CA LEU A 45 1.23 6.44 -8.89
C LEU A 45 -0.22 5.97 -8.81
N SER A 46 -0.94 5.94 -9.95
CA SER A 46 -2.32 5.44 -10.01
C SER A 46 -2.40 3.98 -9.56
N ARG A 47 -1.47 3.14 -10.04
CA ARG A 47 -1.35 1.73 -9.61
C ARG A 47 -1.06 1.60 -8.11
N ALA A 48 -0.13 2.41 -7.57
CA ALA A 48 0.21 2.43 -6.16
C ALA A 48 -1.01 2.78 -5.29
N LYS A 49 -1.75 3.84 -5.66
CA LYS A 49 -3.00 4.25 -4.98
C LYS A 49 -4.05 3.15 -5.01
N LYS A 50 -4.23 2.45 -6.14
CA LYS A 50 -5.17 1.33 -6.26
C LYS A 50 -4.79 0.15 -5.35
N LEU A 51 -3.51 -0.24 -5.33
CA LEU A 51 -3.02 -1.32 -4.47
C LEU A 51 -3.19 -0.96 -2.99
N LEU A 52 -2.89 0.28 -2.62
CA LEU A 52 -3.02 0.77 -1.25
C LEU A 52 -4.48 0.74 -0.75
N ARG A 53 -5.44 1.18 -1.58
CA ARG A 53 -6.87 1.04 -1.26
C ARG A 53 -7.29 -0.42 -1.10
N GLY A 54 -6.82 -1.30 -1.99
CA GLY A 54 -7.10 -2.74 -1.90
C GLY A 54 -6.52 -3.38 -0.64
N PHE A 55 -5.34 -2.93 -0.21
CA PHE A 55 -4.72 -3.35 1.04
C PHE A 55 -5.56 -2.92 2.26
N VAL A 56 -5.92 -1.65 2.35
CA VAL A 56 -6.77 -1.12 3.45
C VAL A 56 -8.09 -1.90 3.54
N ALA A 57 -8.78 -2.08 2.42
CA ALA A 57 -10.03 -2.83 2.39
C ALA A 57 -9.85 -4.31 2.83
N ALA A 58 -8.72 -4.93 2.47
CA ALA A 58 -8.43 -6.29 2.92
C ALA A 58 -8.17 -6.38 4.42
N VAL A 59 -7.41 -5.42 4.98
CA VAL A 59 -7.14 -5.35 6.42
C VAL A 59 -8.41 -5.10 7.21
N GLN A 60 -9.23 -4.12 6.81
CA GLN A 60 -10.52 -3.83 7.46
C GLN A 60 -11.47 -5.03 7.42
N ARG A 61 -11.56 -5.73 6.28
CA ARG A 61 -12.36 -6.97 6.20
C ARG A 61 -11.82 -8.06 7.11
N GLY A 62 -10.50 -8.26 7.16
CA GLY A 62 -9.86 -9.23 8.04
C GLY A 62 -10.09 -8.92 9.52
N GLN A 63 -10.06 -7.65 9.90
CA GLN A 63 -10.38 -7.19 11.26
C GLN A 63 -11.84 -7.46 11.61
N ARG A 64 -12.79 -7.07 10.72
CA ARG A 64 -14.22 -7.31 10.92
C ARG A 64 -14.58 -8.80 11.01
N ALA A 65 -13.87 -9.65 10.27
CA ALA A 65 -14.05 -11.09 10.29
C ALA A 65 -13.31 -11.79 11.45
N GLY A 66 -12.66 -11.04 12.35
CA GLY A 66 -11.87 -11.60 13.46
C GLY A 66 -10.62 -12.38 13.03
N THR A 67 -10.27 -12.32 11.75
CA THR A 67 -9.13 -13.04 11.17
C THR A 67 -7.82 -12.31 11.42
N ILE A 68 -7.86 -10.97 11.46
CA ILE A 68 -6.72 -10.13 11.83
C ILE A 68 -7.01 -9.54 13.20
N HIS A 69 -6.09 -9.75 14.12
CA HIS A 69 -6.19 -9.23 15.47
C HIS A 69 -6.24 -7.69 15.44
N GLY A 70 -7.15 -7.08 16.22
CA GLY A 70 -7.44 -5.64 16.19
C GLY A 70 -6.19 -4.75 16.23
N PRO A 71 -5.29 -4.92 17.21
CA PRO A 71 -4.03 -4.17 17.29
C PRO A 71 -3.13 -4.32 16.05
N VAL A 72 -3.12 -5.50 15.42
CA VAL A 72 -2.37 -5.70 14.17
C VAL A 72 -3.03 -4.96 13.01
N ALA A 73 -4.35 -5.03 12.90
CA ALA A 73 -5.09 -4.28 11.89
C ALA A 73 -4.84 -2.77 12.02
N GLU A 74 -4.89 -2.22 13.22
CA GLU A 74 -4.59 -0.80 13.48
C GLU A 74 -3.18 -0.41 13.05
N ARG A 75 -2.15 -1.19 13.41
CA ARG A 75 -0.77 -0.95 12.97
C ARG A 75 -0.63 -0.98 11.45
N LEU A 76 -1.30 -1.92 10.78
CA LEU A 76 -1.30 -2.05 9.31
C LEU A 76 -1.99 -0.85 8.65
N LEU A 77 -3.11 -0.39 9.21
CA LEU A 77 -3.86 0.76 8.71
C LEU A 77 -3.06 2.05 8.90
N ALA A 78 -2.45 2.27 10.06
CA ALA A 78 -1.58 3.41 10.30
C ALA A 78 -0.39 3.48 9.32
N GLN A 79 0.20 2.33 8.95
CA GLN A 79 1.23 2.29 7.91
C GLN A 79 0.68 2.61 6.52
N ALA A 80 -0.54 2.14 6.22
CA ALA A 80 -1.18 2.47 4.96
C ALA A 80 -1.48 3.98 4.84
N GLU A 81 -1.88 4.64 5.93
CA GLU A 81 -2.09 6.09 5.99
C GLU A 81 -0.79 6.88 5.78
N ARG A 82 0.32 6.45 6.40
CA ARG A 82 1.65 7.03 6.14
C ARG A 82 2.03 6.88 4.67
N ALA A 83 1.81 5.70 4.09
CA ALA A 83 2.06 5.47 2.65
C ALA A 83 1.15 6.33 1.74
N GLN A 84 -0.08 6.63 2.15
CA GLN A 84 -0.96 7.54 1.39
C GLN A 84 -0.42 8.97 1.44
N SER A 85 0.01 9.41 2.62
CA SER A 85 0.59 10.73 2.85
C SER A 85 1.87 10.92 2.03
N ASP A 86 2.72 9.90 1.97
CA ASP A 86 3.94 9.87 1.16
C ASP A 86 3.68 9.94 -0.35
N LEU A 87 2.52 9.47 -0.81
CA LEU A 87 2.12 9.51 -2.22
C LEU A 87 1.40 10.82 -2.61
N ALA A 88 0.91 11.60 -1.64
CA ALA A 88 0.16 12.82 -1.91
C ALA A 88 0.98 13.92 -2.62
N PRO A 89 2.27 14.16 -2.30
CA PRO A 89 3.11 15.16 -2.96
C PRO A 89 3.50 14.79 -4.39
N LEU A 90 3.47 13.49 -4.72
CA LEU A 90 3.77 13.00 -6.05
C LEU A 90 2.59 13.33 -6.97
N ARG A 91 2.43 14.60 -7.36
CA ARG A 91 1.48 14.96 -8.41
C ARG A 91 1.98 14.38 -9.73
N PRO A 92 1.10 13.82 -10.58
CA PRO A 92 1.50 13.54 -11.95
C PRO A 92 1.95 14.89 -12.53
N SER A 93 3.22 14.96 -12.94
CA SER A 93 3.75 16.11 -13.67
C SER A 93 2.74 16.42 -14.77
N ARG A 94 2.07 17.57 -14.62
CA ARG A 94 1.20 18.12 -15.65
C ARG A 94 2.17 18.45 -16.76
N ALA A 95 2.34 17.51 -17.69
CA ALA A 95 3.11 17.74 -18.89
C ALA A 95 2.55 19.02 -19.48
N LEU A 96 3.37 20.06 -19.49
CA LEU A 96 3.12 21.30 -20.18
C LEU A 96 2.64 20.92 -21.58
N SER A 97 1.41 21.28 -21.92
CA SER A 97 0.97 21.30 -23.31
C SER A 97 1.99 22.16 -24.08
N PRO A 98 2.69 21.65 -25.10
CA PRO A 98 3.22 22.53 -26.10
C PRO A 98 2.00 23.01 -26.89
N ARG A 99 1.53 24.22 -26.58
CA ARG A 99 0.84 25.02 -27.57
C ARG A 99 1.95 25.66 -28.40
N ALA A 100 2.21 25.10 -29.57
CA ALA A 100 2.80 25.76 -30.72
C ALA A 100 2.18 25.12 -31.96
#